data_AF-A0A7W9C8G6-F1
#
_entry.id   AF-A0A7W9C8G6-F1
#
_cell.length_a   1.000
_cell.length_b   1.000
_cell.length_c   1.000
_cell.angle_alpha   90.00
_cell.angle_beta   90.00
_cell.angle_gamma   90.00
#
_symmetry.space_group_name_H-M   'P 1'
#
loop_
_entity.id
_entity.type
_entity.pdbx_description
1 polymer ?
#
loop_
_entity_poly.entity_id
_entity_poly.type
_entity_poly.pdbx_seq_one_letter_code
_entity_poly.pdbx_strand_id
1 'polypeptide(L)'
;MAKGLWKILALSLAGILAIMVLVVIGAAAAVLASERGLVQKDAALLAVVATMAVLMMALSLWLGVAWMVRIDEAAREAHKAAWFYGGSGGLAVGGVFIILASTPSAARLTLPAWFDGRTDPAAYAATGAVGLMALMLIGYGVVWGWWWLARR
;
A
#
# COMPACT_ATOMS: atom_id res chain seq x y z
N MET A 1 -21.54 12.52 -11.62
CA MET A 1 -20.16 12.08 -11.88
C MET A 1 -19.48 13.12 -12.75
N ALA A 2 -18.33 13.67 -12.32
CA ALA A 2 -17.55 14.58 -13.15
C ALA A 2 -17.21 13.91 -14.50
N LYS A 3 -17.34 14.65 -15.61
CA LYS A 3 -17.07 14.14 -16.96
C LYS A 3 -15.61 13.66 -17.02
N GLY A 4 -15.39 12.38 -17.37
CA GLY A 4 -14.05 11.82 -17.60
C GLY A 4 -13.50 10.86 -16.53
N LEU A 5 -14.19 10.65 -15.42
CA LEU A 5 -13.80 9.67 -14.38
C LEU A 5 -13.67 8.24 -14.91
N TRP A 6 -14.59 7.81 -15.77
CA TRP A 6 -14.53 6.52 -16.45
C TRP A 6 -13.22 6.30 -17.21
N LYS A 7 -12.66 7.35 -17.85
CA LYS A 7 -11.39 7.24 -18.56
C LYS A 7 -10.24 6.93 -17.60
N ILE A 8 -10.25 7.52 -16.40
CA ILE A 8 -9.26 7.21 -15.38
C ILE A 8 -9.42 5.76 -14.93
N LEU A 9 -10.64 5.30 -14.65
CA LEU A 9 -10.88 3.91 -14.25
C LEU A 9 -10.37 2.92 -15.30
N ALA A 10 -10.68 3.17 -16.58
CA ALA A 10 -10.19 2.37 -17.69
C ALA A 10 -8.65 2.42 -17.79
N LEU A 11 -8.03 3.59 -17.62
CA LEU A 11 -6.57 3.74 -17.58
C LEU A 11 -5.93 3.03 -16.39
N SER A 12 -6.57 3.03 -15.22
CA SER A 12 -6.12 2.28 -14.04
C SER A 12 -6.08 0.78 -14.33
N LEU A 13 -7.18 0.24 -14.86
CA LEU A 13 -7.30 -1.17 -15.26
C LEU A 13 -6.26 -1.52 -16.32
N ALA A 14 -6.15 -0.73 -17.38
CA ALA A 14 -5.16 -0.94 -18.43
C ALA A 14 -3.73 -0.86 -17.89
N GLY A 15 -3.43 0.08 -16.99
CA GLY A 15 -2.12 0.23 -16.36
C GLY A 15 -1.76 -0.98 -15.49
N ILE A 16 -2.68 -1.48 -14.68
CA ILE A 16 -2.49 -2.69 -13.88
C ILE A 16 -2.21 -3.89 -14.81
N LEU A 17 -3.04 -4.09 -15.84
CA LEU A 17 -2.86 -5.18 -16.80
C LEU A 17 -1.51 -5.07 -17.53
N ALA A 18 -1.11 -3.88 -17.96
CA ALA A 18 0.17 -3.66 -18.62
C ALA A 18 1.35 -4.02 -17.70
N ILE A 19 1.31 -3.61 -16.42
CA ILE A 19 2.33 -4.02 -15.44
C ILE A 19 2.33 -5.54 -15.25
N MET A 20 1.16 -6.17 -15.13
CA MET A 20 1.07 -7.62 -14.98
C MET A 20 1.71 -8.35 -16.17
N VAL A 21 1.44 -7.91 -17.40
CA VAL A 21 2.06 -8.47 -18.61
C VAL A 21 3.58 -8.29 -18.58
N LEU A 22 4.06 -7.08 -18.27
CA LEU A 22 5.50 -6.81 -18.18
C LEU A 22 6.19 -7.66 -17.11
N VAL A 23 5.57 -7.82 -15.95
CA VAL A 23 6.08 -8.65 -14.84
C VAL A 23 6.09 -10.12 -15.24
N VAL A 24 5.08 -10.63 -15.93
CA VAL A 24 5.05 -12.03 -16.41
C VAL A 24 6.16 -12.27 -17.43
N ILE A 25 6.34 -11.36 -18.40
CA ILE A 25 7.43 -11.45 -19.39
C ILE A 25 8.80 -11.38 -18.70
N GLY A 26 8.97 -10.43 -17.77
CA GLY A 26 10.19 -10.27 -16.98
C GLY A 26 10.48 -11.51 -16.12
N ALA A 27 9.46 -12.11 -15.52
CA ALA A 27 9.59 -13.34 -14.73
C ALA A 27 10.02 -14.52 -15.61
N ALA A 28 9.43 -14.69 -16.79
CA ALA A 28 9.85 -15.72 -17.73
C ALA A 28 11.32 -15.54 -18.15
N ALA A 29 11.74 -14.31 -18.45
CA ALA A 29 13.13 -14.01 -18.78
C ALA A 29 14.08 -14.28 -17.59
N ALA A 30 13.66 -13.92 -16.37
CA ALA A 30 14.44 -14.15 -15.14
C ALA A 30 14.61 -15.65 -14.83
N VAL A 31 13.57 -16.46 -15.04
CA VAL A 31 13.63 -17.92 -14.92
C VAL A 31 14.61 -18.51 -15.93
N LEU A 32 14.49 -18.14 -17.21
CA LEU A 32 15.39 -18.61 -18.27
C LEU A 32 16.85 -18.23 -18.01
N ALA A 33 17.09 -17.00 -17.53
CA ALA A 33 18.43 -16.55 -17.14
C ALA A 33 18.98 -17.37 -15.98
N SER A 34 18.14 -17.72 -15.01
CA SER A 34 18.53 -18.52 -13.86
C SER A 34 18.83 -19.98 -14.22
N GLU A 35 18.02 -20.60 -15.07
CA GLU A 35 18.26 -21.96 -15.58
C GLU A 35 19.58 -22.08 -16.36
N ARG A 36 19.98 -21.00 -17.04
CA ARG A 36 21.28 -20.90 -17.75
C ARG A 36 22.46 -20.55 -16.84
N GLY A 37 22.23 -20.42 -15.52
CA GLY A 37 23.27 -20.07 -14.55
C GLY A 37 23.76 -18.62 -14.64
N LEU A 38 23.05 -17.74 -15.36
CA LEU A 38 23.43 -16.33 -15.50
C LEU A 38 23.08 -15.52 -14.23
N VAL A 39 22.05 -15.95 -13.50
CA VAL A 39 21.55 -15.28 -12.29
C VAL A 39 21.14 -16.32 -11.25
N GLN A 40 21.47 -16.08 -9.97
CA GLN A 40 21.00 -16.92 -8.87
C GLN A 40 19.47 -16.87 -8.74
N LYS A 41 18.84 -18.00 -8.39
CA LYS A 41 17.37 -18.10 -8.31
C LYS A 41 16.74 -17.05 -7.37
N ASP A 42 17.33 -16.86 -6.20
CA ASP A 42 16.82 -15.89 -5.22
C ASP A 42 16.96 -14.45 -5.71
N ALA A 43 18.06 -14.14 -6.40
CA ALA A 43 18.26 -12.82 -7.00
C ALA A 43 17.28 -12.56 -8.16
N ALA A 44 16.99 -13.59 -8.98
CA ALA A 44 16.01 -13.52 -10.04
C ALA A 44 14.59 -13.27 -9.48
N LEU A 45 14.20 -14.01 -8.44
CA LEU A 45 12.91 -13.82 -7.77
C LEU A 45 12.81 -12.43 -7.15
N LEU A 46 13.85 -11.98 -6.44
CA LEU A 46 13.89 -10.64 -5.85
C LEU A 46 13.76 -9.55 -6.92
N ALA A 47 14.45 -9.68 -8.05
CA ALA A 47 14.37 -8.70 -9.14
C ALA A 47 12.94 -8.57 -9.71
N VAL A 48 12.24 -9.69 -9.88
CA VAL A 48 10.85 -9.73 -10.35
C VAL A 48 9.92 -9.05 -9.33
N VAL A 49 10.00 -9.45 -8.06
CA VAL A 49 9.15 -8.90 -6.99
C VAL A 49 9.41 -7.41 -6.78
N ALA A 50 10.68 -7.00 -6.76
CA ALA A 50 11.07 -5.60 -6.59
C ALA A 50 10.58 -4.74 -7.77
N THR A 51 10.73 -5.23 -9.00
CA THR A 51 10.26 -4.53 -10.21
C THR A 51 8.74 -4.37 -10.17
N MET A 52 8.00 -5.43 -9.85
CA MET A 52 6.54 -5.36 -9.69
C MET A 52 6.15 -4.33 -8.61
N ALA A 53 6.79 -4.38 -7.44
CA ALA A 53 6.51 -3.45 -6.35
C ALA A 53 6.75 -1.99 -6.78
N VAL A 54 7.88 -1.69 -7.41
CA VAL A 54 8.21 -0.34 -7.89
C VAL A 54 7.20 0.15 -8.93
N LEU A 55 6.86 -0.67 -9.93
CA LEU A 55 5.91 -0.31 -10.97
C LEU A 55 4.51 -0.06 -10.40
N MET A 56 4.05 -0.91 -9.48
CA MET A 56 2.76 -0.75 -8.83
C MET A 56 2.70 0.50 -7.96
N MET A 57 3.78 0.83 -7.24
CA MET A 57 3.85 2.07 -6.47
C MET A 57 3.87 3.30 -7.37
N ALA A 58 4.64 3.27 -8.47
CA ALA A 58 4.67 4.36 -9.43
C ALA A 58 3.28 4.60 -10.06
N LEU A 59 2.58 3.53 -10.44
CA LEU A 59 1.20 3.62 -10.95
C LEU A 59 0.25 4.17 -9.88
N SER A 60 0.34 3.69 -8.64
CA SER A 60 -0.50 4.17 -7.53
C SER A 60 -0.34 5.68 -7.29
N LEU A 61 0.91 6.18 -7.27
CA LEU A 61 1.20 7.60 -7.11
C LEU A 61 0.63 8.42 -8.28
N TRP A 62 0.87 7.97 -9.52
CA TRP A 62 0.34 8.64 -10.71
C TRP A 62 -1.19 8.67 -10.70
N LEU A 63 -1.84 7.56 -10.36
CA LEU A 63 -3.30 7.47 -10.25
C LEU A 63 -3.85 8.37 -9.15
N GLY A 64 -3.19 8.46 -7.99
CA GLY A 64 -3.56 9.36 -6.91
C GLY A 64 -3.56 10.82 -7.36
N VAL A 65 -2.51 11.27 -8.05
CA VAL A 65 -2.43 12.62 -8.63
C VAL A 65 -3.49 12.81 -9.72
N ALA A 66 -3.60 11.86 -10.65
CA ALA A 66 -4.54 11.93 -11.77
C ALA A 66 -5.99 11.99 -11.30
N TRP A 67 -6.32 11.30 -10.21
CA TRP A 67 -7.63 11.35 -9.58
C TRP A 67 -7.90 12.71 -8.93
N MET A 68 -6.98 13.19 -8.09
CA MET A 68 -7.11 14.45 -7.36
C MET A 68 -7.32 15.67 -8.27
N VAL A 69 -6.67 15.71 -9.42
CA VAL A 69 -6.82 16.85 -10.37
C VAL A 69 -8.16 16.85 -11.12
N ARG A 70 -8.95 15.76 -11.05
CA ARG A 70 -10.19 15.58 -11.83
C ARG A 70 -11.48 15.54 -11.01
N ILE A 71 -11.39 15.21 -9.73
CA ILE A 71 -12.54 15.24 -8.82
C ILE A 71 -12.92 16.69 -8.46
N ASP A 72 -14.16 16.88 -8.00
CA ASP A 72 -14.65 18.18 -7.56
C ASP A 72 -13.96 18.66 -6.27
N GLU A 73 -14.12 19.95 -5.96
CA GLU A 73 -13.47 20.59 -4.81
C GLU A 73 -13.93 19.99 -3.48
N ALA A 74 -15.22 19.69 -3.35
CA ALA A 74 -15.76 19.10 -2.13
C ALA A 74 -15.12 17.73 -1.84
N ALA A 75 -15.01 16.88 -2.87
CA ALA A 75 -14.33 15.60 -2.78
C ALA A 75 -12.84 15.76 -2.47
N ARG A 76 -12.14 16.74 -3.07
CA ARG A 76 -10.73 17.04 -2.73
C ARG A 76 -10.57 17.42 -1.27
N GLU A 77 -11.40 18.31 -0.77
CA GLU A 77 -11.35 18.73 0.63
C GLU A 77 -11.65 17.56 1.58
N ALA A 78 -12.59 16.70 1.23
CA ALA A 78 -12.87 15.49 1.99
C ALA A 78 -11.63 14.57 2.07
N HIS A 79 -10.95 14.33 0.94
CA HIS A 79 -9.72 13.53 0.92
C HIS A 79 -8.58 14.17 1.74
N LYS A 80 -8.38 15.48 1.62
CA LYS A 80 -7.34 16.22 2.37
C LYS A 80 -7.60 16.17 3.87
N ALA A 81 -8.82 16.46 4.29
CA ALA A 81 -9.22 16.40 5.70
C ALA A 81 -9.08 14.97 6.26
N ALA A 82 -9.54 13.97 5.51
CA ALA A 82 -9.44 12.57 5.90
C ALA A 82 -7.98 12.11 6.05
N TRP A 83 -7.09 12.51 5.15
CA TRP A 83 -5.68 12.16 5.25
C TRP A 83 -5.00 12.88 6.41
N PHE A 84 -5.19 14.20 6.54
CA PHE A 84 -4.54 14.98 7.58
C PHE A 84 -5.02 14.60 8.98
N TYR A 85 -6.32 14.60 9.24
CA TYR A 85 -6.84 14.29 10.58
C TYR A 85 -6.96 12.78 10.81
N GLY A 86 -7.55 12.06 9.85
CA GLY A 86 -7.81 10.62 9.99
C GLY A 86 -6.55 9.79 9.87
N GLY A 87 -5.78 9.99 8.79
CA GLY A 87 -4.52 9.29 8.56
C GLY A 87 -3.50 9.56 9.67
N SER A 88 -3.24 10.83 10.00
CA SER A 88 -2.31 11.17 11.09
C SER A 88 -2.82 10.73 12.47
N GLY A 89 -4.13 10.77 12.71
CA GLY A 89 -4.73 10.22 13.94
C GLY A 89 -4.53 8.71 14.07
N GLY A 90 -4.74 7.96 12.98
CA GLY A 90 -4.44 6.53 12.93
C GLY A 90 -2.96 6.23 13.15
N LEU A 91 -2.06 7.05 12.58
CA LEU A 91 -0.63 6.95 12.83
C LEU A 91 -0.26 7.24 14.29
N ALA A 92 -0.89 8.24 14.93
CA ALA A 92 -0.67 8.56 16.33
C ALA A 92 -1.05 7.40 17.25
N VAL A 93 -2.19 6.74 16.98
CA VAL A 93 -2.59 5.49 17.65
C VAL A 93 -1.54 4.40 17.42
N GLY A 94 -1.06 4.24 16.19
CA GLY A 94 0.07 3.38 15.87
C GLY A 94 1.32 3.65 16.70
N GLY A 95 1.66 4.93 16.91
CA GLY A 95 2.76 5.37 17.77
C GLY A 95 2.62 4.92 19.21
N VAL A 96 1.41 4.91 19.76
CA VAL A 96 1.14 4.35 21.11
C VAL A 96 1.52 2.87 21.15
N PHE A 97 1.12 2.07 20.15
CA PHE A 97 1.49 0.67 20.09
C PHE A 97 3.01 0.45 19.97
N ILE A 98 3.71 1.29 19.23
CA ILE A 98 5.18 1.25 19.13
C ILE A 98 5.82 1.49 20.51
N ILE A 99 5.36 2.49 21.25
CA ILE A 99 5.86 2.79 22.60
C ILE A 99 5.55 1.64 23.57
N LEU A 100 4.33 1.10 23.53
CA LEU A 100 3.96 -0.03 24.38
C LEU A 100 4.79 -1.27 24.07
N ALA A 101 5.12 -1.51 22.79
CA ALA A 101 5.95 -2.63 22.36
C ALA A 101 7.38 -2.59 22.91
N SER A 102 7.90 -1.42 23.31
CA SER A 102 9.23 -1.31 23.94
C SER A 102 9.22 -1.60 25.44
N THR A 103 8.06 -1.89 26.05
CA THR A 103 7.96 -2.17 27.49
C THR A 103 8.23 -3.65 27.79
N PRO A 104 8.76 -3.99 28.98
CA PRO A 104 8.96 -5.40 29.38
C PRO A 104 7.65 -6.21 29.38
N SER A 105 6.52 -5.57 29.66
CA SER A 105 5.20 -6.20 29.65
C SER A 105 4.79 -6.70 28.27
N ALA A 106 5.28 -6.08 27.19
CA ALA A 106 4.95 -6.48 25.82
C ALA A 106 5.51 -7.85 25.45
N ALA A 107 6.54 -8.34 26.15
CA ALA A 107 7.07 -9.69 25.94
C ALA A 107 6.03 -10.80 26.20
N ARG A 108 4.94 -10.49 26.92
CA ARG A 108 3.82 -11.41 27.15
C ARG A 108 2.82 -11.46 26.00
N LEU A 109 2.84 -10.47 25.11
CA LEU A 109 1.95 -10.39 23.97
C LEU A 109 2.68 -10.93 22.73
N THR A 110 2.37 -12.16 22.34
CA THR A 110 2.89 -12.75 21.11
C THR A 110 1.87 -12.54 20.00
N LEU A 111 2.21 -11.67 19.05
CA LEU A 111 1.44 -11.51 17.81
C LEU A 111 2.11 -12.33 16.72
N PRO A 112 1.40 -13.27 16.07
CA PRO A 112 1.98 -14.00 14.95
C PRO A 112 2.27 -13.01 13.81
N ALA A 113 3.43 -13.16 13.18
CA ALA A 113 3.68 -12.47 11.92
C ALA A 113 2.65 -12.96 10.89
N TRP A 114 2.11 -12.04 10.10
CA TRP A 114 1.11 -12.38 9.08
C TRP A 114 1.69 -13.18 7.91
N PHE A 115 3.01 -13.15 7.73
CA PHE A 115 3.69 -13.86 6.67
C PHE A 115 4.09 -15.27 7.11
N ASP A 116 3.08 -16.15 7.15
CA ASP A 116 3.16 -17.62 7.16
C ASP A 116 4.33 -18.22 7.97
N GLY A 117 4.26 -18.10 9.30
CA GLY A 117 5.20 -18.76 10.21
C GLY A 117 6.60 -18.15 10.30
N ARG A 118 6.89 -17.08 9.53
CA ARG A 118 8.17 -16.38 9.63
C ARG A 118 8.30 -15.62 10.94
N THR A 119 9.45 -15.76 11.59
CA THR A 119 9.78 -15.11 12.87
C THR A 119 11.03 -14.23 12.77
N ASP A 120 11.46 -13.92 11.55
CA ASP A 120 12.60 -13.01 11.32
C ASP A 120 12.18 -11.54 11.44
N PRO A 121 13.13 -10.62 11.74
CA PRO A 121 12.83 -9.20 11.91
C PRO A 121 12.12 -8.54 10.72
N ALA A 122 12.37 -8.98 9.49
CA ALA A 122 11.72 -8.40 8.31
C ALA A 122 10.24 -8.78 8.23
N ALA A 123 9.88 -10.01 8.61
CA ALA A 123 8.49 -10.45 8.69
C ALA A 123 7.68 -9.66 9.74
N TYR A 124 8.29 -9.40 10.90
CA TYR A 124 7.66 -8.55 11.93
C TYR A 124 7.56 -7.09 11.49
N ALA A 125 8.60 -6.54 10.85
CA ALA A 125 8.56 -5.18 10.32
C ALA A 125 7.45 -5.03 9.26
N ALA A 126 7.30 -6.00 8.35
CA ALA A 126 6.23 -6.02 7.37
C ALA A 126 4.84 -6.11 8.04
N THR A 127 4.68 -6.98 9.04
CA THR A 127 3.41 -7.10 9.81
C THR A 127 3.05 -5.78 10.49
N GLY A 128 4.03 -5.12 11.14
CA GLY A 128 3.84 -3.81 11.74
C GLY A 128 3.49 -2.72 10.72
N ALA A 129 4.15 -2.71 9.55
CA ALA A 129 3.85 -1.77 8.47
C ALA A 129 2.40 -1.92 7.95
N VAL A 130 1.92 -3.16 7.76
CA VAL A 130 0.52 -3.38 7.36
C VAL A 130 -0.45 -2.98 8.49
N GLY A 131 -0.12 -3.25 9.75
CA GLY A 131 -0.91 -2.82 10.91
C GLY A 131 -1.04 -1.29 11.00
N LEU A 132 0.06 -0.56 10.82
CA LEU A 132 0.05 0.91 10.78
C LEU A 132 -0.75 1.43 9.60
N MET A 133 -0.57 0.85 8.41
CA MET A 133 -1.36 1.21 7.23
C MET A 133 -2.85 0.99 7.47
N ALA A 134 -3.25 -0.10 8.11
CA ALA A 134 -4.64 -0.37 8.47
C ALA A 134 -5.21 0.69 9.42
N LEU A 135 -4.46 1.07 10.47
CA LEU A 135 -4.88 2.13 11.40
C LEU A 135 -5.04 3.48 10.67
N MET A 136 -4.11 3.83 9.79
CA MET A 136 -4.21 5.05 8.97
C MET A 136 -5.44 5.03 8.06
N LEU A 137 -5.73 3.89 7.41
CA LEU A 137 -6.89 3.74 6.53
C LEU A 137 -8.21 3.74 7.29
N ILE A 138 -8.26 3.14 8.48
CA ILE A 138 -9.43 3.22 9.38
C ILE A 138 -9.68 4.66 9.79
N GLY A 139 -8.67 5.35 10.30
CA GLY A 139 -8.79 6.76 10.70
C GLY A 139 -9.21 7.65 9.53
N TYR A 140 -8.59 7.44 8.35
CA TYR A 140 -8.98 8.07 7.11
C TYR A 140 -10.47 7.83 6.79
N GLY A 141 -10.94 6.59 6.84
CA GLY A 141 -12.33 6.23 6.54
C GLY A 141 -13.33 6.88 7.50
N VAL A 142 -13.00 6.92 8.80
CA VAL A 142 -13.82 7.57 9.83
C VAL A 142 -13.96 9.06 9.55
N VAL A 143 -12.86 9.78 9.35
CA VAL A 143 -12.90 11.23 9.11
C VAL A 143 -13.53 11.55 7.76
N TRP A 144 -13.27 10.75 6.72
CA TRP A 144 -13.91 10.90 5.43
C TRP A 144 -15.43 10.76 5.53
N GLY A 145 -15.92 9.71 6.21
CA GLY A 145 -17.35 9.50 6.44
C GLY A 145 -17.99 10.61 7.26
N TRP A 146 -17.32 11.02 8.34
CA TRP A 146 -17.73 12.15 9.17
C TRP A 146 -17.84 13.45 8.37
N TRP A 147 -16.87 13.74 7.49
CA TRP A 147 -16.83 14.97 6.69
C TRP A 147 -18.13 15.17 5.89
N TRP A 148 -18.65 14.09 5.30
CA TRP A 148 -19.91 14.10 4.57
C TRP A 148 -21.11 14.21 5.49
N LEU A 149 -21.16 13.44 6.58
CA LEU A 149 -22.29 13.45 7.53
C LEU A 149 -22.47 14.83 8.17
N ALA A 150 -21.39 15.53 8.49
CA ALA A 150 -21.42 16.87 9.09
C ALA A 150 -21.85 17.98 8.11
N ARG A 151 -21.94 17.68 6.82
CA ARG A 151 -22.29 18.63 5.74
C ARG A 151 -23.50 18.19 4.92
N ARG A 152 -24.28 17.25 5.46
CA ARG A 152 -25.65 16.97 5.02
C ARG A 152 -26.59 18.00 5.61
#